data_AF-A0A816ZXF0-F1
#
_entry.id   AF-A0A816ZXF0-F1
#
_cell.length_a   1.000
_cell.length_b   1.000
_cell.length_c   1.000
_cell.angle_alpha   90.00
_cell.angle_beta   90.00
_cell.angle_gamma   90.00
#
_symmetry.space_group_name_H-M   'P 1'
#
loop_
_entity.id
_entity.type
_entity.pdbx_description
1 polymer ?
#
loop_
_entity_poly.entity_id
_entity_poly.type
_entity_poly.pdbx_seq_one_letter_code
_entity_poly.pdbx_strand_id
1 'polypeptide(L)'
;MIDTESDKPTRHHPHSIPALIQIQAIHDEHWTTSIIIEVQHLPYTSTSLFNSIRQLCRMIFSPLNKLMTWGDLVNKLHPFEQFNFFDISQVTNTFNLQDYFARQWNTAHPHTADCVARHQPIIEESISDDFLVCLVNSADLDDEFDPTHPIDDYNTCICPSEIRPYKTKNALWSLQKAVQFTFNLTLDKSITLNTWSCGLDLYLHTWRLDTEKRTRQALIYYAISDLFASTYLYFHFHTCSAPSDNLTYPSSINNIQHKSHAPAMFFIITDSHGKYFPPIIQTPSYKLITNSISGLQWVNTYNTKLCTRSLLLS
;
A
#
# COMPACT_ATOMS: atom_id res chain seq x y z
N MET A 1 -3.40 7.74 1.49
CA MET A 1 -2.65 6.66 0.81
C MET A 1 -3.63 5.90 -0.08
N ILE A 2 -3.23 5.56 -1.30
CA ILE A 2 -4.02 4.76 -2.24
C ILE A 2 -3.15 3.62 -2.75
N ASP A 3 -3.74 2.43 -2.79
CA ASP A 3 -3.17 1.27 -3.44
C ASP A 3 -4.24 0.49 -4.21
N THR A 4 -3.80 -0.44 -5.04
CA THR A 4 -4.68 -1.23 -5.90
C THR A 4 -4.18 -2.66 -6.03
N GLU A 5 -5.10 -3.62 -6.01
CA GLU A 5 -4.80 -5.02 -6.31
C GLU A 5 -5.54 -5.47 -7.55
N SER A 6 -4.89 -6.32 -8.33
CA SER A 6 -5.45 -6.90 -9.55
C SER A 6 -4.96 -8.34 -9.72
N ASP A 7 -5.75 -9.17 -10.39
CA ASP A 7 -5.28 -10.50 -10.74
C ASP A 7 -4.16 -10.40 -11.78
N LYS A 8 -3.18 -11.30 -11.67
CA LYS A 8 -2.15 -11.44 -12.70
C LYS A 8 -2.79 -11.80 -14.04
N PRO A 9 -2.31 -11.20 -15.15
CA PRO A 9 -2.68 -11.66 -16.48
C PRO A 9 -2.48 -13.16 -16.62
N THR A 10 -3.45 -13.84 -17.22
CA THR A 10 -3.38 -15.27 -17.55
C THR A 10 -3.42 -15.45 -19.06
N ARG A 11 -3.10 -16.64 -19.57
CA ARG A 11 -3.26 -16.95 -21.01
C ARG A 11 -4.68 -16.70 -21.53
N HIS A 12 -5.69 -16.86 -20.65
CA HIS A 12 -7.10 -16.64 -21.00
C HIS A 12 -7.55 -15.19 -20.81
N HIS A 13 -6.87 -14.44 -19.92
CA HIS A 13 -7.16 -13.05 -19.61
C HIS A 13 -5.85 -12.28 -19.71
N PRO A 14 -5.43 -11.87 -20.92
CA PRO A 14 -4.12 -11.24 -21.14
C PRO A 14 -4.01 -9.87 -20.49
N HIS A 15 -5.12 -9.30 -20.01
CA HIS A 15 -5.16 -8.08 -19.23
C HIS A 15 -5.37 -8.41 -17.77
N SER A 16 -4.72 -7.64 -16.90
CA SER A 16 -4.92 -7.73 -15.46
C SER A 16 -6.37 -7.40 -15.11
N ILE A 17 -7.00 -8.21 -14.26
CA ILE A 17 -8.39 -8.00 -13.85
C ILE A 17 -8.37 -7.12 -12.60
N PRO A 18 -8.83 -5.86 -12.66
CA PRO A 18 -8.85 -4.98 -11.50
C PRO A 18 -9.75 -5.57 -10.41
N ALA A 19 -9.25 -5.69 -9.19
CA ALA A 19 -9.96 -6.37 -8.12
C ALA A 19 -10.29 -5.46 -6.94
N LEU A 20 -9.32 -4.65 -6.52
CA LEU A 20 -9.40 -3.89 -5.27
C LEU A 20 -8.84 -2.48 -5.43
N ILE A 21 -9.52 -1.50 -4.85
CA ILE A 21 -8.95 -0.18 -4.56
C ILE A 21 -8.89 -0.04 -3.04
N GLN A 22 -7.71 0.23 -2.51
CA GLN A 22 -7.46 0.46 -1.09
C GLN A 22 -7.18 1.94 -0.88
N ILE A 23 -7.86 2.55 0.10
CA ILE A 23 -7.76 3.98 0.37
C ILE A 23 -7.59 4.15 1.88
N GLN A 24 -6.58 4.89 2.29
CA GLN A 24 -6.40 5.35 3.66
C GLN A 24 -6.47 6.88 3.70
N ALA A 25 -7.50 7.40 4.35
CA ALA A 25 -7.58 8.80 4.73
C ALA A 25 -6.78 9.00 6.03
N ILE A 26 -5.72 9.79 5.96
CA ILE A 26 -4.87 10.12 7.11
C ILE A 26 -5.37 11.45 7.66
N HIS A 27 -5.96 11.43 8.87
CA HIS A 27 -6.51 12.63 9.50
C HIS A 27 -5.43 13.35 10.30
N ASP A 28 -4.69 12.60 11.12
CA ASP A 28 -3.53 13.05 11.89
C ASP A 28 -2.57 11.87 12.19
N GLU A 29 -1.57 12.08 13.06
CA GLU A 29 -0.60 11.07 13.48
C GLU A 29 -1.20 9.92 14.30
N HIS A 30 -2.39 10.11 14.85
CA HIS A 30 -3.05 9.18 15.75
C HIS A 30 -4.25 8.50 15.11
N TRP A 31 -4.82 9.07 14.04
CA TRP A 31 -6.07 8.63 13.45
C TRP A 31 -6.04 8.58 11.93
N THR A 32 -6.39 7.40 11.40
CA THR A 32 -6.65 7.19 9.97
C THR A 32 -7.90 6.35 9.76
N THR A 33 -8.55 6.52 8.60
CA THR A 33 -9.66 5.69 8.14
C THR A 33 -9.23 4.90 6.91
N SER A 34 -9.43 3.58 6.92
CA SER A 34 -9.17 2.71 5.77
C SER A 34 -10.48 2.28 5.11
N ILE A 35 -10.54 2.39 3.79
CA ILE A 35 -11.65 2.02 2.91
C ILE A 35 -11.09 1.02 1.90
N ILE A 36 -11.80 -0.09 1.72
CA ILE A 36 -11.48 -1.12 0.73
C ILE A 36 -12.69 -1.22 -0.21
N ILE A 37 -12.46 -1.08 -1.51
CA ILE A 37 -13.49 -1.12 -2.54
C ILE A 37 -13.21 -2.31 -3.46
N GLU A 38 -14.06 -3.33 -3.38
CA GLU A 38 -14.05 -4.46 -4.30
C GLU A 38 -14.79 -4.10 -5.58
N VAL A 39 -14.12 -4.17 -6.74
CA VAL A 39 -14.71 -3.69 -8.00
C VAL A 39 -15.37 -4.79 -8.82
N GLN A 40 -15.08 -6.06 -8.52
CA GLN A 40 -15.69 -7.21 -9.19
C GLN A 40 -17.10 -7.55 -8.68
N HIS A 41 -17.46 -7.05 -7.49
CA HIS A 41 -18.75 -7.34 -6.83
C HIS A 41 -19.60 -6.08 -6.69
N LEU A 42 -19.44 -5.12 -7.61
CA LEU A 42 -20.16 -3.85 -7.56
C LEU A 42 -21.66 -4.03 -7.82
N PRO A 43 -22.51 -3.21 -7.18
CA PRO A 43 -23.93 -3.15 -7.52
C PRO A 43 -24.13 -2.69 -8.97
N TYR A 44 -25.29 -3.02 -9.55
CA TYR A 44 -25.65 -2.51 -10.88
C TYR A 44 -25.59 -0.98 -10.94
N THR A 45 -25.15 -0.45 -12.07
CA THR A 45 -24.94 0.99 -12.30
C THR A 45 -26.20 1.84 -12.15
N SER A 46 -27.37 1.24 -12.32
CA SER A 46 -28.69 1.87 -12.13
C SER A 46 -29.08 2.04 -10.65
N THR A 47 -28.36 1.41 -9.71
CA THR A 47 -28.73 1.43 -8.29
C THR A 47 -28.30 2.71 -7.59
N SER A 48 -29.02 3.08 -6.54
CA SER A 48 -28.65 4.20 -5.66
C SER A 48 -27.32 3.95 -4.93
N LEU A 49 -27.04 2.69 -4.59
CA LEU A 49 -25.79 2.29 -3.93
C LEU A 49 -24.58 2.50 -4.85
N PHE A 50 -24.64 2.05 -6.11
CA PHE A 50 -23.56 2.32 -7.07
C PHE A 50 -23.31 3.82 -7.25
N ASN A 51 -24.39 4.61 -7.38
CA ASN A 51 -24.27 6.06 -7.48
C ASN A 51 -23.62 6.70 -6.24
N SER A 52 -23.88 6.14 -5.06
CA SER A 52 -23.27 6.58 -3.80
C SER A 52 -21.77 6.27 -3.75
N ILE A 53 -21.38 5.04 -4.14
CA ILE A 53 -19.97 4.63 -4.25
C ILE A 53 -19.25 5.54 -5.25
N ARG A 54 -19.85 5.80 -6.42
CA ARG A 54 -19.31 6.71 -7.41
C ARG A 54 -19.15 8.14 -6.87
N GLN A 55 -20.12 8.65 -6.11
CA GLN A 55 -20.02 9.96 -5.49
C GLN A 55 -18.89 10.02 -4.45
N LEU A 56 -18.74 8.99 -3.62
CA LEU A 56 -17.64 8.86 -2.67
C LEU A 56 -16.29 8.89 -3.40
N CYS A 57 -16.12 8.07 -4.44
CA CYS A 57 -14.88 8.06 -5.23
C CYS A 57 -14.59 9.44 -5.82
N ARG A 58 -15.58 10.13 -6.40
CA ARG A 58 -15.39 11.51 -6.89
C ARG A 58 -14.95 12.49 -5.80
N MET A 59 -15.45 12.33 -4.58
CA MET A 59 -15.01 13.14 -3.45
C MET A 59 -13.56 12.81 -3.07
N ILE A 60 -13.20 11.52 -3.00
CA ILE A 60 -11.84 11.08 -2.64
C ILE A 60 -10.83 11.52 -3.70
N PHE A 61 -11.10 11.25 -4.97
CA PHE A 61 -10.24 11.56 -6.12
C PHE A 61 -10.39 13.00 -6.63
N SER A 62 -10.99 13.89 -5.82
CA SER A 62 -11.06 15.31 -6.13
C SER A 62 -9.65 15.91 -6.22
N PRO A 63 -9.38 16.84 -7.17
CA PRO A 63 -8.10 17.54 -7.24
C PRO A 63 -7.76 18.36 -5.98
N LEU A 64 -8.76 18.63 -5.14
CA LEU A 64 -8.57 19.31 -3.85
C LEU A 64 -7.86 18.42 -2.82
N ASN A 65 -7.92 17.10 -2.96
CA ASN A 65 -7.27 16.18 -2.04
C ASN A 65 -5.87 15.87 -2.50
N LYS A 66 -4.92 15.81 -1.56
CA LYS A 66 -3.58 15.31 -1.82
C LYS A 66 -3.57 13.79 -1.72
N LEU A 67 -3.31 13.11 -2.83
CA LEU A 67 -3.32 11.66 -2.90
C LEU A 67 -1.92 11.11 -2.85
N MET A 68 -1.62 10.33 -1.82
CA MET A 68 -0.34 9.63 -1.69
C MET A 68 -0.46 8.19 -2.17
N THR A 69 0.55 7.67 -2.85
CA THR A 69 0.62 6.26 -3.26
C THR A 69 2.06 5.76 -3.27
N TRP A 70 2.26 4.44 -3.27
CA TRP A 70 3.56 3.83 -3.54
C TRP A 70 3.66 3.53 -5.04
N GLY A 71 4.35 4.39 -5.80
CA GLY A 71 4.46 4.30 -7.26
C GLY A 71 3.62 5.34 -8.00
N ASP A 72 3.41 5.14 -9.30
CA ASP A 72 2.61 6.04 -10.13
C ASP A 72 1.11 5.76 -9.96
N LEU A 73 0.36 6.74 -9.41
CA LEU A 73 -1.06 6.59 -9.15
C LEU A 73 -1.89 6.46 -10.43
N VAL A 74 -1.54 7.20 -11.48
CA VAL A 74 -2.29 7.19 -12.75
C VAL A 74 -2.19 5.81 -13.38
N ASN A 75 -0.99 5.25 -13.44
CA ASN A 75 -0.77 3.91 -13.95
C ASN A 75 -1.53 2.85 -13.13
N LYS A 76 -1.57 2.99 -11.80
CA LYS A 76 -2.32 2.10 -10.90
C LYS A 76 -3.85 2.19 -11.09
N LEU A 77 -4.38 3.37 -11.36
CA LEU A 77 -5.82 3.59 -11.51
C LEU A 77 -6.35 3.30 -12.91
N HIS A 78 -5.50 3.31 -13.94
CA HIS A 78 -5.91 3.09 -15.33
C HIS A 78 -6.76 1.82 -15.55
N PRO A 79 -6.45 0.64 -14.97
CA PRO A 79 -7.32 -0.54 -15.09
C PRO A 79 -8.75 -0.35 -14.57
N PHE A 80 -8.98 0.63 -13.70
CA PHE A 80 -10.26 0.90 -13.02
C PHE A 80 -11.09 1.99 -13.71
N GLU A 81 -10.61 2.63 -14.77
CA GLU A 81 -11.34 3.68 -15.50
C GLU A 81 -12.71 3.20 -16.01
N GLN A 82 -12.80 1.92 -16.40
CA GLN A 82 -14.03 1.30 -16.90
C GLN A 82 -15.21 1.41 -15.92
N PHE A 83 -14.96 1.57 -14.61
CA PHE A 83 -16.02 1.69 -13.60
C PHE A 83 -16.60 3.12 -13.49
N ASN A 84 -16.01 4.11 -14.15
CA ASN A 84 -16.43 5.52 -14.12
C ASN A 84 -16.53 6.10 -12.69
N PHE A 85 -15.65 5.65 -11.79
CA PHE A 85 -15.58 6.14 -10.41
C PHE A 85 -14.92 7.49 -10.27
N PHE A 86 -13.98 7.80 -11.15
CA PHE A 86 -13.20 9.03 -11.18
C PHE A 86 -12.87 9.38 -12.62
N ASP A 87 -12.51 10.63 -12.83
CA ASP A 87 -11.92 11.11 -14.08
C ASP A 87 -10.41 11.16 -13.85
N ILE A 88 -9.65 10.28 -14.51
CA ILE A 88 -8.21 10.16 -14.26
C ILE A 88 -7.47 11.46 -14.56
N SER A 89 -7.98 12.27 -15.49
CA SER A 89 -7.40 13.56 -15.85
C SER A 89 -7.49 14.59 -14.71
N GLN A 90 -8.38 14.37 -13.74
CA GLN A 90 -8.55 15.21 -12.56
C GLN A 90 -7.64 14.78 -11.40
N VAL A 91 -7.05 13.58 -11.47
CA VAL A 91 -6.17 13.02 -10.44
C VAL A 91 -4.76 13.62 -10.58
N THR A 92 -4.65 14.92 -10.27
CA THR A 92 -3.44 15.72 -10.51
C THR A 92 -2.62 16.00 -9.27
N ASN A 93 -3.25 16.06 -8.09
CA ASN A 93 -2.59 16.36 -6.82
C ASN A 93 -2.05 15.07 -6.17
N THR A 94 -1.08 14.45 -6.82
CA THR A 94 -0.51 13.16 -6.41
C THR A 94 0.87 13.33 -5.76
N PHE A 95 1.18 12.43 -4.84
CA PHE A 95 2.47 12.35 -4.15
C PHE A 95 2.97 10.92 -4.21
N ASN A 96 3.96 10.68 -5.07
CA ASN A 96 4.62 9.38 -5.18
C ASN A 96 5.58 9.19 -4.00
N LEU A 97 5.19 8.36 -3.04
CA LEU A 97 5.97 8.05 -1.86
C LEU A 97 7.22 7.22 -2.18
N GLN A 98 7.18 6.41 -3.24
CA GLN A 98 8.33 5.61 -3.69
C GLN A 98 9.47 6.52 -4.15
N ASP A 99 9.17 7.52 -4.98
CA ASP A 99 10.17 8.51 -5.44
C ASP A 99 10.68 9.38 -4.29
N TYR A 100 9.80 9.75 -3.37
CA TYR A 100 10.20 10.49 -2.16
C TYR A 100 11.16 9.65 -1.31
N PHE A 101 10.81 8.39 -1.02
CA PHE A 101 11.64 7.46 -0.25
C PHE A 101 13.01 7.27 -0.92
N ALA A 102 13.05 6.98 -2.22
CA ALA A 102 14.29 6.77 -2.95
C ALA A 102 15.23 7.98 -2.87
N ARG A 103 14.69 9.21 -2.96
CA ARG A 103 15.46 10.45 -2.79
C ARG A 103 16.00 10.61 -1.37
N GLN A 104 15.17 10.38 -0.35
CA GLN A 104 15.59 10.46 1.05
C GLN A 104 16.67 9.43 1.37
N TRP A 105 16.48 8.19 0.92
CA TRP A 105 17.46 7.11 1.11
C TRP A 105 18.80 7.44 0.45
N ASN A 106 18.78 7.93 -0.79
CA ASN A 106 19.97 8.33 -1.52
C ASN A 106 20.72 9.50 -0.87
N THR A 107 19.99 10.40 -0.21
CA THR A 107 20.56 11.53 0.53
C THR A 107 21.22 11.07 1.83
N ALA A 108 20.57 10.16 2.57
CA ALA A 108 21.10 9.62 3.83
C ALA A 108 22.28 8.66 3.61
N HIS A 109 22.31 7.95 2.48
CA HIS A 109 23.31 6.92 2.19
C HIS A 109 24.01 7.19 0.86
N PRO A 110 24.70 8.33 0.65
CA PRO A 110 25.24 8.71 -0.66
C PRO A 110 26.15 7.63 -1.25
N HIS A 111 26.13 7.47 -2.57
CA HIS A 111 27.07 6.57 -3.25
C HIS A 111 28.51 7.03 -3.00
N THR A 112 29.43 6.08 -2.89
CA THR A 112 30.87 6.39 -2.87
C THR A 112 31.29 6.99 -4.22
N ALA A 113 32.33 7.84 -4.22
CA ALA A 113 32.87 8.43 -5.44
C ALA A 113 33.23 7.36 -6.49
N ASP A 114 33.79 6.24 -6.04
CA ASP A 114 34.13 5.09 -6.90
C ASP A 114 32.90 4.42 -7.51
N CYS A 115 31.80 4.31 -6.76
CA CYS A 115 30.55 3.76 -7.28
C CYS A 115 29.94 4.72 -8.33
N VAL A 116 29.94 6.03 -8.07
CA VAL A 116 29.46 7.03 -9.05
C VAL A 116 30.29 7.00 -10.34
N ALA A 117 31.61 6.86 -10.26
CA ALA A 117 32.49 6.82 -11.42
C ALA A 117 32.26 5.61 -12.34
N ARG A 118 31.71 4.52 -11.80
CA ARG A 118 31.42 3.28 -12.56
C ARG A 118 29.99 3.20 -13.09
N HIS A 119 29.04 3.94 -12.52
CA HIS A 119 27.68 4.00 -13.06
C HIS A 119 27.64 4.86 -14.32
N GLN A 120 27.40 4.24 -15.48
CA GLN A 120 26.89 4.98 -16.63
C GLN A 120 25.42 5.34 -16.43
N PRO A 121 24.94 6.49 -16.92
CA PRO A 121 23.52 6.83 -16.90
C PRO A 121 22.77 5.95 -17.91
N ILE A 122 22.44 4.73 -17.51
CA ILE A 122 21.53 3.87 -18.26
C ILE A 122 20.11 4.19 -17.77
N ILE A 123 19.28 4.70 -18.68
CA ILE A 123 17.85 4.89 -18.46
C ILE A 123 17.21 3.53 -18.69
N GLU A 124 16.97 2.78 -17.62
CA GLU A 124 16.24 1.51 -17.67
C GLU A 124 14.86 1.66 -17.03
N GLU A 125 13.83 1.32 -17.81
CA GLU A 125 12.49 1.03 -17.30
C GLU A 125 12.55 -0.36 -16.66
N SER A 126 12.85 -0.42 -15.35
CA SER A 126 12.98 -1.70 -14.65
C SER A 126 11.63 -2.39 -14.51
N ILE A 127 11.61 -3.66 -14.89
CA ILE A 127 10.52 -4.60 -14.56
C ILE A 127 10.54 -4.76 -13.03
N SER A 128 9.37 -4.79 -12.40
CA SER A 128 9.21 -4.87 -10.95
C SER A 128 9.90 -6.10 -10.35
N ASP A 129 11.06 -5.90 -9.69
CA ASP A 129 11.79 -6.90 -8.89
C ASP A 129 11.06 -7.22 -7.56
N ASP A 130 9.82 -7.68 -7.68
CA ASP A 130 9.13 -8.35 -6.61
C ASP A 130 9.68 -9.78 -6.52
N PHE A 131 10.87 -9.90 -5.91
CA PHE A 131 11.39 -11.19 -5.45
C PHE A 131 10.41 -11.75 -4.43
N LEU A 132 9.54 -12.61 -4.92
CA LEU A 132 8.84 -13.57 -4.10
C LEU A 132 9.92 -14.43 -3.44
N VAL A 133 10.04 -14.41 -2.11
CA VAL A 133 10.70 -15.51 -1.40
C VAL A 133 9.74 -16.70 -1.45
N CYS A 134 9.49 -17.19 -2.65
CA CYS A 134 9.16 -18.59 -2.81
C CYS A 134 10.46 -19.35 -2.69
N LEU A 135 10.42 -20.48 -2.01
CA LEU A 135 11.40 -21.53 -2.26
C LEU A 135 11.18 -21.98 -3.71
N VAL A 136 11.73 -21.23 -4.66
CA VAL A 136 11.72 -21.59 -6.07
C VAL A 136 12.63 -22.79 -6.18
N ASN A 137 12.06 -23.91 -6.62
CA ASN A 137 12.83 -25.09 -6.92
C ASN A 137 13.81 -24.70 -8.03
N SER A 138 15.10 -24.94 -7.84
CA SER A 138 16.16 -24.45 -8.73
C SER A 138 16.05 -24.94 -10.19
N ALA A 139 15.11 -25.84 -10.49
CA ALA A 139 14.83 -26.38 -11.81
C ALA A 139 14.03 -25.43 -12.73
N ASP A 140 13.42 -24.35 -12.20
CA ASP A 140 12.64 -23.39 -13.00
C ASP A 140 13.42 -22.10 -13.35
N LEU A 141 14.72 -22.04 -13.04
CA LEU A 141 15.61 -20.91 -13.36
C LEU A 141 16.52 -21.17 -14.57
N ASP A 142 16.24 -22.21 -15.36
CA ASP A 142 16.99 -22.53 -16.58
C ASP A 142 16.59 -21.63 -17.78
N ASP A 143 16.41 -20.33 -17.54
CA ASP A 143 16.59 -19.33 -18.60
C ASP A 143 18.11 -19.14 -18.77
N GLU A 144 18.66 -19.82 -19.78
CA GLU A 144 20.01 -19.74 -20.35
C GLU A 144 20.98 -18.74 -19.70
N PHE A 145 21.55 -19.10 -18.55
CA PHE A 145 22.80 -18.47 -18.09
C PHE A 145 23.93 -18.94 -19.00
N ASP A 146 24.30 -18.13 -20.00
CA ASP A 146 25.48 -18.39 -20.85
C ASP A 146 26.76 -17.98 -20.10
N PRO A 147 27.58 -18.94 -19.61
CA PRO A 147 28.82 -18.64 -18.89
C PRO A 147 29.90 -18.02 -19.79
N THR A 148 29.71 -17.99 -21.11
CA THR A 148 30.66 -17.40 -22.07
C THR A 148 30.39 -15.92 -22.37
N HIS A 149 29.19 -15.45 -22.04
CA HIS A 149 28.81 -14.04 -22.04
C HIS A 149 28.26 -13.68 -20.66
N PRO A 150 29.12 -13.53 -19.63
CA PRO A 150 28.67 -12.85 -18.43
C PRO A 150 28.12 -11.51 -18.90
N ILE A 151 26.81 -11.31 -18.77
CA ILE A 151 26.24 -9.97 -18.90
C ILE A 151 26.94 -9.22 -17.79
N ASP A 152 27.97 -8.46 -18.16
CA ASP A 152 28.63 -7.55 -17.25
C ASP A 152 27.51 -6.69 -16.70
N ASP A 153 27.09 -6.99 -15.47
CA ASP A 153 26.13 -6.16 -14.75
C ASP A 153 26.89 -4.89 -14.36
N TYR A 154 27.06 -4.00 -15.36
CA TYR A 154 27.63 -2.66 -15.23
C TYR A 154 26.84 -1.82 -14.21
N ASN A 155 25.71 -2.33 -13.68
CA ASN A 155 24.95 -1.76 -12.58
C ASN A 155 25.41 -2.25 -11.20
N THR A 156 26.46 -3.06 -11.08
CA THR A 156 26.98 -3.50 -9.78
C THR A 156 27.71 -2.37 -9.06
N CYS A 157 26.96 -1.53 -8.33
CA CYS A 157 27.56 -0.61 -7.36
C CYS A 157 28.45 -1.39 -6.37
N ILE A 158 29.63 -0.86 -6.05
CA ILE A 158 30.56 -1.42 -5.05
C ILE A 158 30.12 -1.12 -3.61
N CYS A 159 29.01 -0.38 -3.42
CA CYS A 159 28.48 -0.16 -2.09
C CYS A 159 28.08 -1.50 -1.46
N PRO A 160 28.29 -1.69 -0.15
CA PRO A 160 27.83 -2.89 0.54
C PRO A 160 26.33 -3.13 0.29
N SER A 161 25.96 -4.36 -0.07
CA SER A 161 24.57 -4.77 -0.30
C SER A 161 23.67 -4.55 0.91
N GLU A 162 24.26 -4.56 2.11
CA GLU A 162 23.61 -4.26 3.39
C GLU A 162 23.16 -2.81 3.51
N ILE A 163 23.67 -1.90 2.68
CA ILE A 163 23.35 -0.46 2.72
C ILE A 163 22.47 -0.06 1.50
N ARG A 164 22.69 -0.70 0.35
CA ARG A 164 22.00 -0.37 -0.91
C ARG A 164 21.52 -1.64 -1.61
N PRO A 165 20.25 -2.05 -1.40
CA PRO A 165 19.68 -3.22 -2.07
C PRO A 165 19.49 -2.98 -3.56
N TYR A 166 19.21 -1.73 -3.94
CA TYR A 166 19.09 -1.31 -5.33
C TYR A 166 20.33 -0.52 -5.73
N LYS A 167 20.98 -0.97 -6.80
CA LYS A 167 22.31 -0.48 -7.19
C LYS A 167 22.25 0.64 -8.22
N THR A 168 21.19 0.75 -9.01
CA THR A 168 21.00 1.90 -9.90
C THR A 168 20.30 3.04 -9.16
N LYS A 169 20.71 4.28 -9.46
CA LYS A 169 20.11 5.49 -8.87
C LYS A 169 18.60 5.61 -9.17
N ASN A 170 18.18 5.03 -10.29
CA ASN A 170 16.81 5.10 -10.81
C ASN A 170 16.00 3.83 -10.51
N ALA A 171 16.57 2.83 -9.84
CA ALA A 171 15.82 1.63 -9.49
C ALA A 171 14.63 1.99 -8.58
N LEU A 172 13.47 1.49 -8.97
CA LEU A 172 12.24 1.64 -8.22
C LEU A 172 12.29 0.73 -6.99
N TRP A 173 12.03 1.30 -5.82
CA TRP A 173 12.01 0.55 -4.58
C TRP A 173 10.72 -0.23 -4.44
N SER A 174 10.79 -1.55 -4.27
CA SER A 174 9.62 -2.29 -3.78
C SER A 174 9.30 -1.84 -2.35
N LEU A 175 8.00 -1.81 -2.00
CA LEU A 175 7.55 -1.46 -0.65
C LEU A 175 8.16 -2.41 0.39
N GLN A 176 8.23 -3.70 0.08
CA GLN A 176 8.89 -4.71 0.91
C GLN A 176 10.33 -4.34 1.25
N LYS A 177 11.14 -3.98 0.25
CA LYS A 177 12.55 -3.62 0.49
C LYS A 177 12.65 -2.33 1.28
N ALA A 178 11.80 -1.33 1.01
CA ALA A 178 11.80 -0.10 1.78
C ALA A 178 11.49 -0.35 3.26
N VAL A 179 10.47 -1.16 3.56
CA VAL A 179 10.12 -1.56 4.94
C VAL A 179 11.25 -2.36 5.60
N GLN A 180 11.82 -3.32 4.88
CA GLN A 180 12.92 -4.15 5.38
C GLN A 180 14.14 -3.31 5.76
N PHE A 181 14.55 -2.38 4.91
CA PHE A 181 15.74 -1.56 5.16
C PHE A 181 15.51 -0.46 6.19
N THR A 182 14.28 0.03 6.32
CA THR A 182 13.96 1.11 7.27
C THR A 182 13.70 0.57 8.68
N PHE A 183 12.98 -0.55 8.78
CA PHE A 183 12.45 -1.04 10.06
C PHE A 183 12.97 -2.43 10.45
N ASN A 184 13.75 -3.09 9.59
CA ASN A 184 14.11 -4.51 9.75
C ASN A 184 12.87 -5.41 9.91
N LEU A 185 11.79 -5.08 9.19
CA LEU A 185 10.52 -5.82 9.16
C LEU A 185 10.27 -6.42 7.77
N THR A 186 9.48 -7.47 7.69
CA THR A 186 9.05 -8.07 6.41
C THR A 186 7.53 -8.02 6.28
N LEU A 187 7.04 -7.60 5.11
CA LEU A 187 5.65 -7.77 4.72
C LEU A 187 5.45 -9.21 4.22
N ASP A 188 4.35 -9.82 4.64
CA ASP A 188 3.99 -11.16 4.19
C ASP A 188 3.45 -11.11 2.75
N LYS A 189 4.29 -11.43 1.77
CA LYS A 189 3.91 -11.49 0.36
C LYS A 189 3.37 -12.86 -0.08
N SER A 190 3.18 -13.82 0.83
CA SER A 190 2.76 -15.18 0.45
C SER A 190 1.41 -15.22 -0.26
N ILE A 191 0.57 -14.20 -0.03
CA ILE A 191 -0.78 -14.12 -0.57
C ILE A 191 -0.95 -13.16 -1.74
N THR A 192 0.10 -12.49 -2.21
CA THR A 192 0.04 -11.60 -3.39
C THR A 192 -0.19 -12.36 -4.69
N LEU A 193 0.10 -13.67 -4.70
CA LEU A 193 -0.16 -14.55 -5.83
C LEU A 193 -1.58 -15.11 -5.89
N ASN A 194 -2.40 -14.85 -4.87
CA ASN A 194 -3.77 -15.36 -4.86
C ASN A 194 -4.66 -14.62 -5.86
N THR A 195 -5.80 -15.23 -6.17
CA THR A 195 -6.87 -14.62 -6.95
C THR A 195 -7.56 -13.54 -6.10
N TRP A 196 -7.29 -12.27 -6.39
CA TRP A 196 -7.94 -11.11 -5.77
C TRP A 196 -9.38 -10.92 -6.25
N SER A 197 -9.69 -11.34 -7.49
CA SER A 197 -11.06 -11.28 -8.03
C SER A 197 -12.06 -12.21 -7.33
N CYS A 198 -11.61 -13.11 -6.45
CA CYS A 198 -12.48 -14.05 -5.74
C CYS A 198 -13.47 -13.39 -4.78
N GLY A 199 -13.31 -12.09 -4.52
CA GLY A 199 -14.08 -11.31 -3.56
C GLY A 199 -13.58 -11.52 -2.15
N LEU A 200 -13.39 -10.43 -1.42
CA LEU A 200 -12.98 -10.42 -0.02
C LEU A 200 -14.18 -10.51 0.93
N ASP A 201 -15.37 -10.06 0.50
CA ASP A 201 -16.58 -10.14 1.30
C ASP A 201 -16.98 -11.59 1.62
N LEU A 202 -16.84 -11.96 2.88
CA LEU A 202 -17.19 -13.28 3.40
C LEU A 202 -18.71 -13.51 3.49
N TYR A 203 -19.54 -12.46 3.44
CA TYR A 203 -21.01 -12.54 3.55
C TYR A 203 -21.71 -12.81 2.24
N LEU A 204 -21.04 -12.56 1.11
CA LEU A 204 -21.57 -12.98 -0.18
C LEU A 204 -21.63 -14.51 -0.30
N HIS A 205 -21.02 -15.25 0.64
CA HIS A 205 -20.96 -16.71 0.64
C HIS A 205 -20.51 -17.29 -0.71
N THR A 206 -19.65 -16.55 -1.41
CA THR A 206 -19.03 -16.96 -2.68
C THR A 206 -17.87 -17.95 -2.46
N TRP A 207 -17.63 -18.35 -1.21
CA TRP A 207 -16.68 -19.39 -0.82
C TRP A 207 -17.44 -20.71 -0.59
N ARG A 208 -16.79 -21.82 -0.90
CA ARG A 208 -17.27 -23.19 -0.75
C ARG A 208 -16.58 -23.90 0.40
N LEU A 209 -15.32 -23.56 0.66
CA LEU A 209 -14.47 -24.22 1.64
C LEU A 209 -13.98 -23.26 2.73
N ASP A 210 -13.77 -23.77 3.94
CA ASP A 210 -13.19 -22.99 5.06
C ASP A 210 -11.77 -22.48 4.76
N THR A 211 -11.05 -23.16 3.86
CA THR A 211 -9.75 -22.70 3.38
C THR A 211 -9.87 -21.40 2.58
N GLU A 212 -10.85 -21.28 1.69
CA GLU A 212 -11.09 -20.05 0.90
C GLU A 212 -11.51 -18.89 1.81
N LYS A 213 -12.34 -19.15 2.83
CA LYS A 213 -12.69 -18.16 3.84
C LYS A 213 -11.47 -17.63 4.58
N ARG A 214 -10.55 -18.52 5.00
CA ARG A 214 -9.29 -18.13 5.63
C ARG A 214 -8.38 -17.35 4.69
N THR A 215 -8.28 -17.77 3.42
CA THR A 215 -7.51 -17.05 2.39
C THR A 215 -8.01 -15.62 2.20
N ARG A 216 -9.33 -15.42 2.08
CA ARG A 216 -9.93 -14.09 1.95
C ARG A 216 -9.68 -13.22 3.18
N GLN A 217 -9.77 -13.80 4.37
CA GLN A 217 -9.41 -13.09 5.59
C GLN A 217 -7.94 -12.67 5.60
N ALA A 218 -7.03 -13.52 5.12
CA ALA A 218 -5.62 -13.18 4.96
C ALA A 218 -5.43 -12.04 3.93
N LEU A 219 -6.13 -12.08 2.80
CA LEU A 219 -6.12 -11.01 1.78
C LEU A 219 -6.54 -9.65 2.35
N ILE A 220 -7.57 -9.62 3.21
CA ILE A 220 -7.98 -8.39 3.91
C ILE A 220 -6.84 -7.89 4.80
N TYR A 221 -6.20 -8.77 5.59
CA TYR A 221 -5.10 -8.35 6.46
C TYR A 221 -3.88 -7.86 5.69
N TYR A 222 -3.55 -8.49 4.57
CA TYR A 222 -2.50 -7.99 3.68
C TYR A 222 -2.85 -6.61 3.13
N ALA A 223 -4.05 -6.46 2.57
CA ALA A 223 -4.48 -5.21 1.96
C ALA A 223 -4.43 -4.04 2.95
N ILE A 224 -4.75 -4.31 4.22
CA ILE A 224 -4.62 -3.35 5.32
C ILE A 224 -3.15 -3.09 5.66
N SER A 225 -2.35 -4.15 5.78
CA SER A 225 -0.93 -4.04 6.15
C SER A 225 -0.12 -3.24 5.13
N ASP A 226 -0.41 -3.40 3.84
CA ASP A 226 0.29 -2.73 2.74
C ASP A 226 0.05 -1.21 2.73
N LEU A 227 -1.21 -0.80 2.96
CA LEU A 227 -1.57 0.60 3.19
C LEU A 227 -0.81 1.19 4.37
N PHE A 228 -0.78 0.47 5.49
CA PHE A 228 -0.13 0.94 6.71
C PHE A 228 1.39 1.03 6.54
N ALA A 229 2.02 0.04 5.92
CA ALA A 229 3.46 0.02 5.67
C ALA A 229 3.93 1.31 4.98
N SER A 230 3.21 1.74 3.95
CA SER A 230 3.49 2.99 3.25
C SER A 230 3.30 4.22 4.15
N THR A 231 2.23 4.25 4.93
CA THR A 231 1.98 5.36 5.87
C THR A 231 3.03 5.42 6.99
N TYR A 232 3.50 4.29 7.51
CA TYR A 232 4.60 4.22 8.47
C TYR A 232 5.91 4.77 7.88
N LEU A 233 6.25 4.41 6.63
CA LEU A 233 7.40 4.98 5.93
C LEU A 233 7.27 6.50 5.81
N TYR A 234 6.10 6.99 5.39
CA TYR A 234 5.85 8.43 5.26
C TYR A 234 6.15 9.20 6.55
N PHE A 235 5.60 8.75 7.69
CA PHE A 235 5.80 9.40 8.99
C PHE A 235 7.23 9.26 9.50
N HIS A 236 7.88 8.12 9.30
CA HIS A 236 9.29 7.93 9.70
C HIS A 236 10.19 8.99 9.05
N PHE A 237 10.08 9.19 7.74
CA PHE A 237 10.92 10.17 7.06
C PHE A 237 10.52 11.62 7.36
N HIS A 238 9.24 11.92 7.59
CA HIS A 238 8.82 13.28 7.95
C HIS A 238 9.26 13.68 9.35
N THR A 239 9.23 12.74 10.31
CA THR A 239 9.65 13.01 11.69
C THR A 239 11.17 13.02 11.84
N CYS A 240 11.90 12.15 11.13
CA CYS A 240 13.37 12.11 11.18
C CYS A 240 14.06 13.22 10.39
N SER A 241 13.41 13.81 9.37
CA SER A 241 14.00 14.86 8.53
C SER A 241 13.82 16.28 9.08
N ALA A 242 13.14 16.45 10.22
CA ALA A 242 13.06 17.74 10.88
C ALA A 242 14.50 18.13 11.31
N PRO A 243 15.09 19.21 10.77
CA PRO A 243 16.41 19.64 11.14
C PRO A 243 16.40 19.89 12.64
N SER A 244 17.26 19.18 13.36
CA SER A 244 17.61 19.48 14.74
C SER A 244 18.35 20.81 14.75
N ASP A 245 17.61 21.90 14.64
CA ASP A 245 18.13 23.24 14.91
C ASP A 245 18.65 23.24 16.37
N ASN A 246 19.97 23.08 16.50
CA ASN A 246 20.81 23.34 17.67
C ASN A 246 20.28 22.86 19.03
N LEU A 247 20.04 21.56 19.19
CA LEU A 247 20.12 20.93 20.51
C LEU A 247 21.55 20.48 20.77
N THR A 248 22.32 21.32 21.47
CA THR A 248 23.57 20.93 22.14
C THR A 248 23.31 19.65 22.95
N TYR A 249 23.87 18.52 22.49
CA TYR A 249 23.80 17.25 23.18
C TYR A 249 24.62 17.32 24.48
N PRO A 250 24.02 17.13 25.68
CA PRO A 250 24.77 16.75 26.85
C PRO A 250 25.23 15.30 26.67
N SER A 251 26.53 15.09 26.82
CA SER A 251 27.21 13.80 26.74
C SER A 251 26.77 12.87 27.88
N SER A 252 25.62 12.19 27.73
CA SER A 252 25.26 11.02 28.53
C SER A 252 24.16 10.21 27.84
N ILE A 253 24.57 9.37 26.88
CA ILE A 253 23.75 8.30 26.31
C ILE A 253 23.78 7.15 27.31
N ASN A 254 22.82 7.12 28.23
CA ASN A 254 22.39 5.92 28.94
C ASN A 254 21.00 6.26 29.51
N ASN A 255 19.97 5.55 29.03
CA ASN A 255 18.53 5.79 29.23
C ASN A 255 17.87 6.70 28.20
N ILE A 256 17.82 6.25 26.94
CA ILE A 256 16.64 6.52 26.11
C ILE A 256 15.51 5.68 26.74
N GLN A 257 14.78 6.28 27.68
CA GLN A 257 13.45 5.78 28.00
C GLN A 257 12.63 5.89 26.70
N HIS A 258 12.29 4.74 26.11
CA HIS A 258 11.20 4.68 25.13
C HIS A 258 10.00 5.36 25.77
N LYS A 259 9.70 6.60 25.34
CA LYS A 259 8.43 7.22 25.67
C LYS A 259 7.38 6.22 25.19
N SER A 260 6.60 5.72 26.14
CA SER A 260 5.40 4.94 25.89
C SER A 260 4.47 5.83 25.08
N HIS A 261 4.61 5.79 23.76
CA HIS A 261 3.66 6.42 22.87
C HIS A 261 2.38 5.60 22.97
N ALA A 262 1.28 6.27 23.25
CA ALA A 262 -0.02 5.62 23.21
C ALA A 262 -0.18 4.95 21.83
N PRO A 263 -0.68 3.70 21.77
CA PRO A 263 -0.85 3.00 20.50
C PRO A 263 -1.75 3.82 19.59
N ALA A 264 -1.35 4.00 18.33
CA ALA A 264 -2.13 4.75 17.35
C ALA A 264 -3.55 4.15 17.23
N MET A 265 -4.58 5.00 17.06
CA MET A 265 -5.98 4.61 17.14
C MET A 265 -6.63 4.65 15.74
N PHE A 266 -7.00 3.49 15.23
CA PHE A 266 -7.52 3.35 13.88
C PHE A 266 -9.03 3.21 13.91
N PHE A 267 -9.73 3.85 12.98
CA PHE A 267 -11.18 3.74 12.87
C PHE A 267 -11.55 3.10 11.54
N ILE A 268 -12.10 1.89 11.59
CA ILE A 268 -12.62 1.21 10.41
C ILE A 268 -14.13 1.37 10.41
N ILE A 269 -14.65 2.07 9.40
CA ILE A 269 -16.07 2.05 9.06
C ILE A 269 -16.26 0.95 8.03
N THR A 270 -16.87 -0.13 8.46
CA THR A 270 -17.39 -1.15 7.55
C THR A 270 -18.89 -0.92 7.40
N ASP A 271 -19.52 -1.52 6.40
CA ASP A 271 -20.97 -1.67 6.40
C ASP A 271 -21.45 -2.62 7.53
N SER A 272 -22.61 -3.24 7.34
CA SER A 272 -23.22 -4.22 8.26
C SER A 272 -22.33 -5.41 8.67
N HIS A 273 -21.16 -5.56 8.06
CA HIS A 273 -20.35 -6.77 8.13
C HIS A 273 -19.13 -6.70 9.06
N GLY A 274 -18.71 -5.52 9.53
CA GLY A 274 -17.63 -5.42 10.52
C GLY A 274 -18.03 -5.82 11.95
N LYS A 275 -19.28 -6.24 12.16
CA LYS A 275 -19.79 -6.72 13.46
C LYS A 275 -19.08 -8.00 13.91
N TYR A 276 -18.28 -8.57 13.01
CA TYR A 276 -17.45 -9.75 13.23
C TYR A 276 -15.95 -9.43 13.27
N PHE A 277 -15.55 -8.17 13.03
CA PHE A 277 -14.27 -7.74 13.58
C PHE A 277 -14.45 -7.58 15.10
N PRO A 278 -13.45 -7.94 15.90
CA PRO A 278 -13.43 -7.55 17.30
C PRO A 278 -13.57 -6.02 17.35
N PRO A 279 -14.52 -5.48 18.14
CA PRO A 279 -14.78 -4.04 18.20
C PRO A 279 -13.52 -3.24 18.53
N ILE A 280 -12.58 -3.89 19.20
CA ILE A 280 -11.23 -3.42 19.40
C ILE A 280 -10.26 -4.57 19.05
N ILE A 281 -9.34 -4.33 18.11
CA ILE A 281 -8.14 -5.16 17.93
C ILE A 281 -6.96 -4.36 18.46
N GLN A 282 -6.30 -4.86 19.50
CA GLN A 282 -5.17 -4.17 20.09
C GLN A 282 -3.88 -4.97 19.89
N THR A 283 -2.89 -4.31 19.32
CA THR A 283 -1.51 -4.77 19.17
C THR A 283 -0.60 -3.85 19.99
N PRO A 284 0.69 -4.19 20.17
CA PRO A 284 1.66 -3.30 20.83
C PRO A 284 1.82 -1.95 20.13
N SER A 285 1.61 -1.91 18.81
CA SER A 285 1.85 -0.72 17.99
C SER A 285 0.58 0.07 17.68
N TYR A 286 -0.60 -0.58 17.77
CA TYR A 286 -1.85 0.06 17.39
C TYR A 286 -3.10 -0.52 18.05
N LYS A 287 -4.13 0.32 18.13
CA LYS A 287 -5.49 -0.04 18.52
C LYS A 287 -6.43 0.20 17.35
N LEU A 288 -6.91 -0.86 16.73
CA LEU A 288 -7.99 -0.82 15.77
C LEU A 288 -9.32 -0.75 16.51
N ILE A 289 -10.13 0.26 16.24
CA ILE A 289 -11.53 0.33 16.64
C ILE A 289 -12.35 0.07 15.38
N THR A 290 -13.10 -1.02 15.40
CA THR A 290 -13.98 -1.38 14.30
C THR A 290 -15.40 -1.03 14.70
N ASN A 291 -16.03 -0.16 13.94
CA ASN A 291 -17.45 0.12 14.08
C ASN A 291 -18.17 -0.45 12.86
N SER A 292 -19.00 -1.45 13.13
CA SER A 292 -19.95 -1.93 12.15
C SER A 292 -21.31 -1.39 12.49
N ILE A 293 -21.90 -0.76 11.49
CA ILE A 293 -23.24 -0.24 11.61
C ILE A 293 -24.10 -1.12 10.70
N SER A 294 -24.83 -2.05 11.33
CA SER A 294 -25.83 -2.85 10.62
C SER A 294 -26.89 -1.93 10.03
N GLY A 295 -27.05 -1.98 8.70
CA GLY A 295 -27.94 -1.07 7.99
C GLY A 295 -27.36 0.33 7.75
N LEU A 296 -26.03 0.49 7.73
CA LEU A 296 -25.38 1.72 7.28
C LEU A 296 -25.73 1.97 5.81
N GLN A 297 -26.77 2.76 5.59
CA GLN A 297 -27.11 3.27 4.29
C GLN A 297 -26.30 4.55 4.06
N TRP A 298 -25.75 4.73 2.86
CA TRP A 298 -25.05 5.96 2.49
C TRP A 298 -25.91 7.21 2.76
N VAL A 299 -27.22 7.04 2.57
CA VAL A 299 -28.28 7.95 3.02
C VAL A 299 -29.30 7.10 3.78
N ASN A 300 -29.42 7.33 5.09
CA ASN A 300 -30.47 6.74 5.91
C ASN A 300 -31.59 7.78 6.06
N THR A 301 -32.70 7.56 5.37
CA THR A 301 -33.83 8.51 5.34
C THR A 301 -34.57 8.62 6.68
N TYR A 302 -34.39 7.65 7.57
CA TYR A 302 -35.02 7.61 8.89
C TYR A 302 -34.14 8.22 9.98
N ASN A 303 -32.82 8.10 9.86
CA ASN A 303 -31.87 8.69 10.81
C ASN A 303 -30.59 9.14 10.09
N THR A 304 -30.53 10.43 9.77
CA THR A 304 -29.39 11.03 9.05
C THR A 304 -28.09 11.00 9.85
N LYS A 305 -28.11 10.80 11.17
CA LYS A 305 -26.88 10.60 11.97
C LYS A 305 -26.27 9.20 11.79
N LEU A 306 -27.04 8.25 11.25
CA LEU A 306 -26.62 6.86 10.99
C LEU A 306 -26.37 6.62 9.49
N CYS A 307 -25.90 7.64 8.77
CA CYS A 307 -25.50 7.49 7.37
C CYS A 307 -24.02 7.83 7.18
N THR A 308 -23.36 7.13 6.27
CA THR A 308 -21.91 7.26 6.03
C THR A 308 -21.52 8.68 5.66
N ARG A 309 -22.41 9.40 4.95
CA ARG A 309 -22.24 10.83 4.63
C ARG A 309 -22.04 11.69 5.88
N SER A 310 -22.78 11.44 6.96
CA SER A 310 -22.71 12.26 8.17
C SER A 310 -21.45 11.96 9.00
N LEU A 311 -20.94 10.73 8.94
CA LEU A 311 -19.68 10.33 9.57
C LEU A 311 -18.43 10.87 8.85
N LEU A 312 -18.55 11.16 7.54
CA LEU A 312 -17.47 11.72 6.74
C LEU A 312 -17.45 13.25 6.72
N LEU A 313 -18.53 13.90 7.15
CA LEU A 313 -18.69 15.36 7.16
C LEU A 313 -18.72 15.97 8.58
N SER A 314 -18.66 15.13 9.61
CA SER A 314 -18.51 15.51 11.03
C SER A 314 -17.06 15.52 11.44
#